data_AF-A0A2A6CYX0-F1
#
_entry.id   AF-A0A2A6CYX0-F1
#
_cell.length_a   1.000
_cell.length_b   1.000
_cell.length_c   1.000
_cell.angle_alpha   90.00
_cell.angle_beta   90.00
_cell.angle_gamma   90.00
#
_symmetry.space_group_name_H-M   'P 1'
#
loop_
_entity.id
_entity.type
_entity.pdbx_description
1 polymer ?
#
loop_
_entity_poly.entity_id
_entity_poly.type
_entity_poly.pdbx_seq_one_letter_code
_entity_poly.pdbx_strand_id
1 'polypeptide(L)'
;MYLHLLLLSIFSIILNNAQIPNPCEGKSNLCVDQITNCETIFAPKADGSWSDNCADIAYSSFAHLCHKTCQICCVEPCVDVNERCDSWTDGFCTNPFYSDEERWAYCRKKCNLC
;
A
#
# COMPACT_ATOMS: atom_id res chain seq x y z
N MET A 1 -2.10 43.41 -38.52
CA MET A 1 -1.34 42.23 -38.04
C MET A 1 -1.37 42.19 -36.51
N TYR A 2 -2.52 41.95 -35.86
CA TYR A 2 -2.61 41.68 -34.40
C TYR A 2 -3.93 40.97 -34.02
N LEU A 3 -4.59 40.26 -34.94
CA LEU A 3 -5.89 39.62 -34.68
C LEU A 3 -5.78 38.12 -34.31
N HIS A 4 -4.57 37.63 -34.00
CA HIS A 4 -4.34 36.22 -33.67
C HIS A 4 -3.85 35.96 -32.24
N LEU A 5 -3.86 36.95 -31.34
CA LEU A 5 -3.34 36.79 -29.98
C LEU A 5 -4.39 36.60 -28.88
N LEU A 6 -5.63 36.26 -29.24
CA LEU A 6 -6.76 36.20 -28.30
C LEU A 6 -7.20 34.79 -27.89
N LEU A 7 -6.43 33.73 -28.14
CA LEU A 7 -6.94 32.35 -28.01
C LEU A 7 -6.07 31.33 -27.26
N LEU A 8 -5.02 31.69 -26.52
CA LEU A 8 -4.15 30.67 -25.89
C LEU A 8 -3.63 30.99 -24.47
N SER A 9 -4.43 31.57 -23.57
CA SER A 9 -4.00 31.78 -22.17
C SER A 9 -4.92 31.21 -21.08
N ILE A 10 -5.88 30.36 -21.44
CA ILE A 10 -6.72 29.63 -20.48
C ILE A 10 -6.67 28.13 -20.77
N PHE A 11 -5.46 27.58 -20.86
CA PHE A 11 -5.27 26.19 -20.48
C PHE A 11 -4.93 26.23 -18.98
N SER A 12 -5.98 26.32 -18.16
CA SER A 12 -5.86 26.05 -16.72
C SER A 12 -5.19 24.69 -16.59
N ILE A 13 -3.93 24.70 -16.15
CA ILE A 13 -3.20 23.50 -15.80
C ILE A 13 -3.94 22.94 -14.59
N ILE A 14 -4.84 21.98 -14.83
CA ILE A 14 -5.36 21.11 -13.78
C ILE A 14 -4.14 20.32 -13.30
N LEU A 15 -3.52 20.79 -12.23
CA LEU A 15 -2.62 19.99 -11.42
C LEU A 15 -3.48 18.90 -10.78
N ASN A 16 -3.65 17.78 -11.49
CA ASN A 16 -4.02 16.55 -10.84
C ASN A 16 -2.88 16.24 -9.86
N ASN A 17 -3.16 16.52 -8.58
CA ASN A 17 -2.37 16.01 -7.48
C ASN A 17 -2.53 14.49 -7.55
N ALA A 18 -1.59 13.81 -8.21
CA ALA A 18 -1.52 12.37 -8.18
C ALA A 18 -1.14 11.99 -6.75
N GLN A 19 -2.15 11.91 -5.87
CA GLN A 19 -2.02 11.38 -4.52
C GLN A 19 -1.39 9.99 -4.68
N ILE A 20 -0.28 9.76 -3.99
CA ILE A 20 0.37 8.45 -4.05
C ILE A 20 -0.58 7.49 -3.34
N PRO A 21 -1.20 6.52 -4.04
CA PRO A 21 -2.13 5.62 -3.42
C PRO A 21 -1.44 4.81 -2.33
N ASN A 22 -2.16 4.55 -1.24
CA ASN A 22 -1.71 3.72 -0.13
C ASN A 22 -1.10 2.41 -0.70
N PRO A 23 0.10 1.96 -0.28
CA PRO A 23 0.69 0.72 -0.81
C PRO A 23 -0.06 -0.56 -0.36
N CYS A 24 -1.03 -0.39 0.53
CA CYS A 24 -2.12 -1.32 0.86
C CYS A 24 -3.47 -0.93 0.28
N GLU A 25 -3.53 0.12 -0.53
CA GLU A 25 -4.71 0.48 -1.27
C GLU A 25 -5.11 -0.68 -2.18
N GLY A 26 -6.30 -1.22 -1.92
CA GLY A 26 -6.82 -2.38 -2.63
C GLY A 26 -6.22 -3.74 -2.24
N LYS A 27 -5.22 -3.80 -1.34
CA LYS A 27 -4.69 -5.08 -0.81
C LYS A 27 -5.35 -5.41 0.52
N SER A 28 -5.58 -6.69 0.81
CA SER A 28 -6.19 -7.07 2.09
C SER A 28 -5.21 -6.88 3.25
N ASN A 29 -5.64 -6.14 4.28
CA ASN A 29 -4.93 -5.95 5.55
C ASN A 29 -5.03 -7.20 6.47
N LEU A 30 -4.96 -8.38 5.87
CA LEU A 30 -5.16 -9.65 6.55
C LEU A 30 -4.01 -10.55 6.15
N CYS A 31 -3.05 -10.72 7.07
CA CYS A 31 -2.04 -11.75 6.90
C CYS A 31 -2.52 -13.10 7.41
N VAL A 32 -3.70 -13.48 6.92
CA VAL A 32 -4.30 -14.79 7.13
C VAL A 32 -4.85 -15.27 5.79
N ASP A 33 -4.84 -16.58 5.65
CA ASP A 33 -5.51 -17.24 4.55
C ASP A 33 -7.02 -17.27 4.85
N GLN A 34 -7.83 -16.81 3.90
CA GLN A 34 -9.28 -16.79 3.97
C GLN A 34 -9.91 -18.16 3.66
N ILE A 35 -9.10 -19.10 3.16
CA ILE A 35 -9.50 -20.48 2.92
C ILE A 35 -8.54 -21.44 3.61
N THR A 36 -9.08 -22.55 4.09
CA THR A 36 -8.28 -23.69 4.51
C THR A 36 -7.77 -24.39 3.25
N ASN A 37 -6.49 -24.80 3.22
CA ASN A 37 -5.82 -25.48 2.10
C ASN A 37 -5.12 -24.61 1.05
N CYS A 38 -4.70 -23.39 1.38
CA CYS A 38 -3.85 -22.60 0.49
C CYS A 38 -2.61 -23.36 0.01
N GLU A 39 -2.00 -24.17 0.87
CA GLU A 39 -0.83 -25.00 0.53
C GLU A 39 -1.09 -26.05 -0.57
N THR A 40 -2.33 -26.37 -0.91
CA THR A 40 -2.64 -27.34 -1.98
C THR A 40 -2.39 -26.77 -3.38
N ILE A 41 -2.61 -25.46 -3.54
CA ILE A 41 -2.41 -24.73 -4.81
C ILE A 41 -1.14 -23.89 -4.73
N PHE A 42 -0.87 -23.34 -3.55
CA PHE A 42 0.25 -22.45 -3.24
C PHE A 42 1.27 -23.13 -2.33
N ALA A 43 1.62 -24.39 -2.64
CA ALA A 43 2.62 -25.13 -1.88
C ALA A 43 3.93 -24.33 -1.80
N PRO A 44 4.50 -24.15 -0.61
CA PRO A 44 5.80 -23.50 -0.47
C PRO A 44 6.85 -24.32 -1.20
N LYS A 45 7.85 -23.63 -1.75
CA LYS A 45 8.97 -24.28 -2.42
C LYS A 45 9.85 -24.98 -1.37
N ALA A 46 10.71 -25.90 -1.83
CA ALA A 46 11.59 -26.67 -0.96
C ALA A 46 12.56 -25.79 -0.12
N ASP A 47 12.76 -24.53 -0.53
CA ASP A 47 13.58 -23.52 0.15
C ASP A 47 12.81 -22.66 1.17
N GLY A 48 11.51 -22.91 1.35
CA GLY A 48 10.64 -22.14 2.24
C GLY A 48 10.10 -20.84 1.65
N SER A 49 10.38 -20.54 0.38
CA SER A 49 9.72 -19.42 -0.31
C SER A 49 8.28 -19.74 -0.67
N TRP A 50 7.49 -18.70 -0.93
CA TRP A 50 6.13 -18.82 -1.41
C TRP A 50 6.06 -19.38 -2.85
N SER A 51 4.89 -19.89 -3.23
CA SER A 51 4.64 -20.62 -4.48
C SER A 51 4.62 -19.74 -5.73
N ASP A 52 5.14 -20.21 -6.87
CA ASP A 52 5.06 -19.46 -8.15
C ASP A 52 3.62 -19.12 -8.56
N ASN A 53 2.66 -19.95 -8.14
CA ASN A 53 1.24 -19.74 -8.40
C ASN A 53 0.69 -18.47 -7.75
N CYS A 54 1.31 -17.93 -6.70
CA CYS A 54 0.83 -16.69 -6.09
C CYS A 54 1.12 -15.45 -6.95
N ALA A 55 2.02 -15.54 -7.95
CA ALA A 55 2.35 -14.45 -8.88
C ALA A 55 1.77 -14.66 -10.29
N ASP A 56 1.23 -15.84 -10.57
CA ASP A 56 0.69 -16.16 -11.88
C ASP A 56 -0.73 -15.60 -12.03
N ILE A 57 -0.97 -14.90 -13.13
CA ILE A 57 -2.26 -14.28 -13.46
C ILE A 57 -3.40 -15.30 -13.50
N ALA A 58 -3.14 -16.55 -13.89
CA ALA A 58 -4.10 -17.64 -13.90
C ALA A 58 -4.66 -17.94 -12.49
N TYR A 59 -3.90 -17.61 -11.45
CA TYR A 59 -4.25 -17.85 -10.05
C TYR A 59 -4.43 -16.56 -9.23
N SER A 60 -4.33 -15.38 -9.86
CA SER A 60 -4.52 -14.07 -9.20
C SER A 60 -5.82 -13.98 -8.39
N SER A 61 -6.91 -14.52 -8.92
CA SER A 61 -8.22 -14.62 -8.26
C SER A 61 -8.28 -15.63 -7.11
N PHE A 62 -7.23 -16.40 -6.84
CA PHE A 62 -7.14 -17.31 -5.69
C PHE A 62 -6.04 -16.89 -4.73
N ALA A 63 -4.97 -16.29 -5.25
CA ALA A 63 -3.88 -15.73 -4.45
C ALA A 63 -4.43 -14.73 -3.42
N HIS A 64 -5.42 -13.89 -3.79
CA HIS A 64 -6.11 -12.97 -2.87
C HIS A 64 -6.91 -13.63 -1.74
N LEU A 65 -7.09 -14.95 -1.74
CA LEU A 65 -7.70 -15.67 -0.61
C LEU A 65 -6.64 -16.32 0.27
N CYS A 66 -5.37 -16.28 -0.13
CA CYS A 66 -4.25 -16.96 0.50
C CYS A 66 -3.16 -15.97 0.90
N HIS A 67 -3.55 -14.86 1.53
CA HIS A 67 -2.65 -13.75 1.79
C HIS A 67 -1.38 -14.15 2.56
N LYS A 68 -1.52 -14.99 3.59
CA LYS A 68 -0.40 -15.43 4.42
C LYS A 68 0.50 -16.39 3.66
N THR A 69 -0.10 -17.37 3.00
CA THR A 69 0.63 -18.36 2.19
C THR A 69 1.35 -17.70 1.01
N CYS A 70 0.70 -16.74 0.35
CA CYS A 70 1.23 -16.05 -0.82
C CYS A 70 2.06 -14.81 -0.51
N GLN A 71 2.23 -14.45 0.76
CA GLN A 71 2.97 -13.26 1.19
C GLN A 71 2.54 -11.96 0.49
N ILE A 72 1.32 -11.91 -0.05
CA ILE A 72 0.68 -10.71 -0.59
C ILE A 72 0.01 -9.90 0.52
N CYS A 73 0.27 -10.27 1.77
CA CYS A 73 -0.09 -9.50 2.93
C CYS A 73 0.39 -8.08 2.74
N CYS A 74 -0.50 -7.11 2.97
CA CYS A 74 -0.03 -5.81 3.35
C CYS A 74 0.33 -5.84 4.83
N VAL A 75 1.61 -6.14 5.05
CA VAL A 75 2.33 -6.11 6.32
C VAL A 75 3.66 -5.48 5.91
N GLU A 76 3.78 -4.15 5.88
CA GLU A 76 5.03 -3.49 5.48
C GLU A 76 6.22 -3.95 6.34
N PRO A 77 7.47 -3.49 6.09
CA PRO A 77 8.26 -3.16 7.25
C PRO A 77 7.40 -2.20 8.07
N CYS A 78 6.81 -2.77 9.12
CA CYS A 78 6.34 -2.09 10.30
C CYS A 78 7.59 -1.45 10.87
N VAL A 79 8.04 -0.38 10.20
CA VAL A 79 9.15 0.52 10.52
C VAL A 79 8.67 1.95 10.30
N ASP A 80 9.07 2.83 11.19
CA ASP A 80 8.78 4.24 11.03
C ASP A 80 9.66 4.86 9.95
N VAL A 81 9.11 5.81 9.21
CA VAL A 81 9.79 6.52 8.12
C VAL A 81 10.41 7.83 8.61
N ASN A 82 9.78 8.48 9.58
CA ASN A 82 10.28 9.69 10.18
C ASN A 82 11.14 9.32 11.40
N GLU A 83 12.39 9.76 11.42
CA GLU A 83 13.33 9.53 12.54
C GLU A 83 12.80 10.07 13.88
N ARG A 84 11.88 11.05 13.81
CA ARG A 84 11.25 11.63 14.97
C ARG A 84 10.08 10.82 15.48
N CYS A 85 9.67 9.76 14.79
CA CYS A 85 8.56 8.94 15.24
C CYS A 85 8.75 8.54 16.69
N ASP A 86 9.92 8.04 17.09
CA ASP A 86 10.21 7.71 18.49
C ASP A 86 10.10 8.92 19.44
N SER A 87 10.58 10.10 19.02
CA SER A 87 10.56 11.34 19.80
C SER A 87 9.21 12.06 19.86
N TRP A 88 8.29 11.75 18.94
CA TRP A 88 6.94 12.30 18.91
C TRP A 88 6.09 11.61 19.98
N THR A 89 6.10 12.21 21.17
CA THR A 89 5.21 11.88 22.30
C THR A 89 4.00 12.80 22.36
N ASP A 90 3.93 13.79 21.48
CA ASP A 90 2.86 14.79 21.33
C ASP A 90 1.58 14.22 20.72
N GLY A 91 1.57 12.92 20.41
CA GLY A 91 0.43 12.21 19.87
C GLY A 91 0.36 12.24 18.35
N PHE A 92 1.48 12.29 17.61
CA PHE A 92 1.50 12.23 16.13
C PHE A 92 0.54 11.18 15.52
N CYS A 93 0.61 9.94 15.99
CA CYS A 93 -0.28 8.86 15.54
C CYS A 93 -1.76 9.06 15.95
N THR A 94 -2.04 9.92 16.93
CA THR A 94 -3.39 10.19 17.48
C THR A 94 -3.92 11.59 17.15
N ASN A 95 -3.12 12.44 16.50
CA ASN A 95 -3.45 13.84 16.29
C ASN A 95 -4.29 13.98 15.02
N PRO A 96 -5.51 14.57 15.11
CA PRO A 96 -6.45 14.67 14.00
C PRO A 96 -5.96 15.58 12.86
N PHE A 97 -4.87 16.31 13.04
CA PHE A 97 -4.26 17.13 12.00
C PHE A 97 -3.54 16.32 10.91
N TYR A 98 -3.08 15.10 11.22
CA TYR A 98 -2.37 14.23 10.25
C TYR A 98 -3.32 13.17 9.70
N SER A 99 -3.34 12.98 8.39
CA SER A 99 -4.11 11.93 7.71
C SER A 99 -3.49 10.54 7.89
N ASP A 100 -4.24 9.48 7.55
CA ASP A 100 -3.72 8.10 7.62
C ASP A 100 -2.66 7.84 6.54
N GLU A 101 -2.73 8.53 5.41
CA GLU A 101 -1.70 8.50 4.37
C GLU A 101 -0.42 9.18 4.88
N GLU A 102 -0.53 10.26 5.65
CA GLU A 102 0.61 10.91 6.30
C GLU A 102 1.15 10.06 7.45
N ARG A 103 0.31 9.45 8.27
CA ARG A 103 0.74 8.54 9.35
C ARG A 103 1.40 7.29 8.78
N TRP A 104 0.90 6.78 7.65
CA TRP A 104 1.53 5.72 6.88
C TRP A 104 2.86 6.17 6.26
N ALA A 105 2.88 7.36 5.69
CA ALA A 105 4.06 7.93 5.06
C ALA A 105 5.16 8.27 6.07
N TYR A 106 4.81 8.53 7.33
CA TYR A 106 5.76 8.99 8.35
C TYR A 106 6.02 7.98 9.47
N CYS A 107 5.03 7.40 10.12
CA CYS A 107 5.26 6.53 11.28
C CYS A 107 4.48 5.22 11.18
N ARG A 108 4.59 4.50 10.06
CA ARG A 108 3.79 3.28 9.83
C ARG A 108 4.02 2.17 10.87
N LYS A 109 5.20 2.05 11.49
CA LYS A 109 5.41 1.12 12.62
C LYS A 109 4.75 1.57 13.89
N LYS A 110 5.12 2.75 14.35
CA LYS A 110 4.72 3.31 15.63
C LYS A 110 3.24 3.62 15.62
N CYS A 111 2.68 3.95 14.46
CA CYS A 111 1.25 4.06 14.26
C CYS A 111 0.58 2.70 13.93
N ASN A 112 1.33 1.59 13.92
CA ASN A 112 0.84 0.22 13.67
C ASN A 112 -0.05 0.10 12.43
N LEU A 113 0.34 0.75 11.35
CA LEU A 113 -0.41 0.70 10.09
C LEU A 113 -0.04 -0.52 9.26
N CYS A 114 0.99 -1.26 9.66
CA CYS A 114 1.52 -2.41 8.95
C CYS A 114 1.99 -3.50 9.90
#